data_AF-A0A972B566-F1
#
_entry.id   AF-A0A972B566-F1
#
_cell.length_a   1.000
_cell.length_b   1.000
_cell.length_c   1.000
_cell.angle_alpha   90.00
_cell.angle_beta   90.00
_cell.angle_gamma   90.00
#
_symmetry.space_group_name_H-M   'P 1'
#
loop_
_entity.id
_entity.type
_entity.pdbx_description
1 polymer ?
#
loop_
_entity_poly.entity_id
_entity_poly.type
_entity_poly.pdbx_seq_one_letter_code
_entity_poly.pdbx_strand_id
1 'polypeptide(L)'
;MFKKHTGITPREYYINYKISKLKEKLLDTNLSVAQAFAACNLEYNGHSARVFKEKTGSSPSAYRRLMGKREVGGPSIYGKQD
;
A
#
# COMPACT_ATOMS: atom_id res chain seq x y z
N MET A 1 -14.97 -10.81 -19.92
CA MET A 1 -16.05 -9.96 -19.35
C MET A 1 -15.54 -8.92 -18.34
N PHE A 2 -14.74 -9.23 -17.32
CA PHE A 2 -14.32 -8.24 -16.30
C PHE A 2 -13.35 -7.14 -16.79
N LYS A 3 -12.26 -7.52 -17.48
CA LYS A 3 -11.27 -6.57 -18.04
C LYS A 3 -11.86 -5.65 -19.10
N LYS A 4 -12.87 -6.12 -19.85
CA LYS A 4 -13.56 -5.33 -20.89
C LYS A 4 -14.35 -4.15 -20.30
N HIS A 5 -14.79 -4.25 -19.04
CA HIS A 5 -15.59 -3.21 -18.36
C HIS A 5 -14.76 -2.35 -17.40
N THR A 6 -13.71 -2.90 -16.77
CA THR A 6 -12.92 -2.20 -15.75
C THR A 6 -11.52 -1.77 -16.23
N GLY A 7 -11.10 -2.23 -17.42
CA GLY A 7 -9.74 -2.06 -17.92
C GLY A 7 -8.67 -2.92 -17.22
N ILE A 8 -9.01 -3.58 -16.10
CA ILE A 8 -8.08 -4.34 -15.26
C ILE A 8 -8.50 -5.79 -15.08
N THR A 9 -7.55 -6.66 -14.75
CA THR A 9 -7.88 -8.06 -14.44
C THR A 9 -8.52 -8.17 -13.05
N PRO A 10 -9.36 -9.18 -12.78
CA PRO A 10 -9.89 -9.42 -11.43
C PRO A 10 -8.79 -9.53 -10.37
N ARG A 11 -7.67 -10.14 -10.74
CA ARG A 11 -6.47 -10.25 -9.88
C ARG A 11 -5.90 -8.87 -9.54
N GLU A 12 -5.76 -8.00 -10.53
CA GLU A 12 -5.29 -6.62 -10.35
C GLU A 12 -6.20 -5.83 -9.40
N TYR A 13 -7.52 -5.96 -9.58
CA TYR A 13 -8.52 -5.32 -8.73
C TYR A 13 -8.37 -5.78 -7.27
N TYR A 14 -8.25 -7.09 -7.06
CA TYR A 14 -8.07 -7.66 -5.73
C TYR A 14 -6.77 -7.23 -5.06
N ILE A 15 -5.67 -7.15 -5.82
CA ILE A 15 -4.39 -6.61 -5.33
C ILE A 15 -4.55 -5.15 -4.93
N ASN A 16 -5.16 -4.32 -5.78
CA ASN A 16 -5.37 -2.90 -5.48
C ASN A 16 -6.22 -2.71 -4.20
N TYR A 17 -7.27 -3.53 -4.03
CA TYR A 17 -8.09 -3.54 -2.82
C TYR A 17 -7.26 -3.87 -1.57
N LYS A 18 -6.45 -4.94 -1.62
CA LYS A 18 -5.56 -5.33 -0.51
C LYS A 18 -4.54 -4.25 -0.19
N ILE A 19 -3.93 -3.63 -1.20
CA ILE A 19 -2.98 -2.53 -1.01
C ILE A 19 -3.65 -1.33 -0.33
N SER A 20 -4.89 -1.00 -0.71
CA SER A 20 -5.64 0.08 -0.05
C SER A 20 -5.82 -0.19 1.45
N LYS A 21 -6.24 -1.41 1.80
CA LYS A 21 -6.41 -1.80 3.21
C LYS A 21 -5.09 -1.88 3.97
N LEU A 22 -4.03 -2.33 3.30
CA LEU A 22 -2.69 -2.38 3.89
C LEU A 22 -2.15 -0.98 4.20
N LYS A 23 -2.43 0.02 3.36
CA LYS A 23 -2.08 1.42 3.67
C LYS A 23 -2.72 1.87 4.98
N GLU A 24 -4.01 1.60 5.19
CA GLU A 24 -4.71 1.91 6.44
C GLU A 24 -4.04 1.21 7.65
N LYS A 25 -3.77 -0.10 7.53
CA LYS A 25 -3.16 -0.89 8.61
C LYS A 25 -1.70 -0.51 8.91
N LEU A 26 -0.97 0.00 7.92
CA LEU A 26 0.40 0.47 8.14
C LEU A 26 0.48 1.74 9.01
N LEU A 27 -0.63 2.48 9.16
CA LEU A 27 -0.72 3.67 10.00
C LEU A 27 -1.05 3.34 11.46
N ASP A 28 -1.53 2.14 11.72
CA ASP A 28 -1.73 1.67 13.09
C ASP A 28 -0.36 1.42 13.74
N THR A 29 -0.01 2.27 14.70
CA THR A 29 1.26 2.21 15.44
C THR A 29 1.34 1.00 16.36
N ASN A 30 0.20 0.36 16.68
CA ASN A 30 0.15 -0.87 17.47
C ASN A 30 0.51 -2.12 16.64
N LEU A 31 0.53 -2.01 15.31
CA LEU A 31 0.89 -3.12 14.43
C LEU A 31 2.33 -2.96 13.93
N SER A 32 3.13 -4.02 14.00
CA SER A 32 4.34 -4.14 13.18
C SER A 32 4.00 -4.15 11.69
N VAL A 33 5.01 -3.92 10.83
CA VAL A 33 4.81 -4.00 9.36
C VAL A 33 4.30 -5.39 8.98
N ALA A 34 4.89 -6.46 9.53
CA ALA A 34 4.45 -7.83 9.27
C ALA A 34 3.00 -8.07 9.72
N GLN A 35 2.59 -7.57 10.88
CA GLN A 35 1.21 -7.70 11.36
C GLN A 35 0.21 -6.93 10.48
N ALA A 36 0.60 -5.76 9.95
CA ALA A 36 -0.24 -5.03 9.00
C ALA A 36 -0.47 -5.83 7.70
N PHE A 37 0.54 -6.53 7.21
CA PHE A 37 0.42 -7.45 6.08
C PHE A 37 -0.50 -8.64 6.41
N ALA A 38 -0.27 -9.28 7.56
CA ALA A 38 -1.08 -10.42 8.01
C ALA A 38 -2.56 -10.04 8.14
N ALA A 39 -2.87 -8.85 8.66
CA ALA A 39 -4.23 -8.32 8.76
C ALA A 39 -4.93 -8.10 7.40
N CYS A 40 -4.17 -8.08 6.30
CA CYS A 40 -4.69 -7.99 4.94
C CYS A 40 -4.62 -9.32 4.17
N ASN A 41 -4.40 -10.44 4.87
CA ASN A 41 -4.16 -11.76 4.27
C ASN A 41 -3.03 -11.70 3.23
N LEU A 42 -1.92 -11.06 3.61
CA LEU A 42 -0.69 -10.99 2.85
C LEU A 42 0.47 -11.44 3.74
N GLU A 43 1.45 -12.13 3.17
CA GLU A 43 2.71 -12.40 3.85
C GLU A 43 3.66 -11.23 3.63
N TYR A 44 4.44 -10.86 4.64
CA TYR A 44 5.47 -9.84 4.48
C TYR A 44 6.76 -10.48 3.96
N ASN A 45 7.02 -10.34 2.66
CA ASN A 45 8.19 -10.88 1.98
C ASN A 45 8.64 -9.93 0.86
N GLY A 46 9.76 -10.25 0.19
CA GLY A 46 10.32 -9.41 -0.87
C GLY A 46 9.36 -9.13 -2.03
N HIS A 47 8.52 -10.11 -2.40
CA HIS A 47 7.55 -9.96 -3.48
C HIS A 47 6.42 -8.99 -3.09
N SER A 48 5.77 -9.21 -1.95
CA SER A 48 4.66 -8.38 -1.50
C SER A 48 5.09 -6.95 -1.14
N ALA A 49 6.30 -6.78 -0.59
CA ALA A 49 6.91 -5.48 -0.36
C ALA A 49 7.19 -4.73 -1.67
N ARG A 50 7.66 -5.43 -2.71
CA ARG A 50 7.86 -4.87 -4.04
C ARG A 50 6.54 -4.44 -4.68
N VAL A 51 5.52 -5.30 -4.66
CA VAL A 51 4.19 -4.97 -5.19
C VAL A 51 3.61 -3.74 -4.48
N PHE A 52 3.75 -3.67 -3.15
CA PHE A 52 3.33 -2.47 -2.41
C PHE A 52 4.07 -1.21 -2.88
N LYS A 53 5.40 -1.29 -3.06
CA LYS A 53 6.19 -0.16 -3.57
C LYS A 53 5.78 0.25 -4.97
N GLU A 54 5.57 -0.69 -5.88
CA GLU A 54 5.12 -0.41 -7.25
C GLU A 54 3.75 0.28 -7.28
N LYS A 55 2.85 -0.10 -6.36
CA LYS A 55 1.49 0.47 -6.28
C LYS A 55 1.39 1.78 -5.50
N THR A 56 2.33 2.06 -4.59
CA THR A 56 2.24 3.20 -3.67
C THR A 56 3.37 4.22 -3.80
N GLY A 57 4.43 3.89 -4.57
CA GLY A 57 5.64 4.69 -4.73
C GLY A 57 6.66 4.56 -3.59
N SER A 58 6.38 3.79 -2.54
CA SER A 58 7.26 3.69 -1.36
C SER A 58 7.21 2.31 -0.71
N SER A 59 8.31 1.85 -0.11
CA SER A 59 8.29 0.60 0.65
C SER A 59 7.35 0.72 1.87
N PRO A 60 6.80 -0.39 2.41
CA PRO A 60 5.89 -0.34 3.55
C PRO A 60 6.44 0.44 4.75
N SER A 61 7.70 0.19 5.11
CA SER A 61 8.38 0.88 6.22
C SER A 61 8.60 2.37 5.94
N ALA A 62 8.92 2.72 4.68
CA ALA A 62 9.04 4.11 4.27
C ALA A 62 7.67 4.81 4.29
N TYR A 63 6.62 4.16 3.79
CA TYR A 63 5.25 4.67 3.81
C TYR A 63 4.79 4.98 5.24
N ARG A 64 4.99 4.03 6.18
CA ARG A 64 4.69 4.25 7.60
C ARG A 64 5.43 5.46 8.16
N ARG A 65 6.73 5.58 7.90
CA ARG A 65 7.55 6.72 8.36
C ARG A 65 7.11 8.04 7.74
N LEU A 66 6.73 8.05 6.46
CA LEU A 66 6.27 9.24 5.76
C LEU A 66 4.94 9.73 6.35
N MET A 67 4.00 8.83 6.62
CA MET A 67 2.69 9.23 7.16
C MET A 67 2.77 9.59 8.65
N GLY A 68 3.61 8.92 9.44
CA GLY A 68 3.84 9.31 10.85
C GLY A 68 4.45 10.70 11.03
N LYS A 69 5.00 11.30 9.97
CA LYS A 69 5.49 12.70 9.95
C LYS A 69 4.45 13.72 9.47
N ARG A 70 3.27 13.30 9.01
CA ARG A 70 2.26 14.18 8.38
C ARG A 70 1.33 14.90 9.37
N GLU A 71 1.38 14.62 10.67
CA GLU A 71 0.56 15.35 11.66
C GLU A 71 1.07 16.77 11.96
N VAL A 72 2.13 17.24 11.30
CA VAL A 72 2.59 18.63 11.40
C VAL A 72 2.75 19.24 10.00
N GLY A 73 1.65 19.73 9.44
CA GLY A 73 1.60 20.77 8.39
C GLY A 73 2.08 20.42 6.98
N GLY A 74 1.15 20.29 6.04
CA GLY A 74 1.39 20.62 4.61
C GLY A 74 1.00 19.54 3.59
N PRO A 75 0.51 19.94 2.39
CA PRO A 75 -0.08 19.03 1.42
C PRO A 75 1.02 18.26 0.66
N SER A 76 0.86 16.94 0.54
CA SER A 76 1.73 16.13 -0.32
C SER A 76 0.95 15.63 -1.53
N ILE A 77 1.07 16.43 -2.58
CA ILE A 77 0.78 16.09 -3.97
C ILE A 77 1.61 14.87 -4.39
N TYR A 78 0.95 13.77 -4.75
CA TYR A 78 1.58 12.67 -5.46
C TYR A 78 2.02 13.16 -6.86
N GLY A 79 3.33 13.37 -7.02
CA GLY A 79 4.06 13.61 -8.28
C GLY A 79 5.57 13.55 -7.94
N LYS A 80 6.49 13.04 -8.74
CA LYS A 80 6.53 12.59 -10.14
C LYS A 80 7.30 11.26 -10.20
N GLN A 81 7.01 10.48 -11.24
CA GLN A 81 7.82 9.35 -11.66
C GLN A 81 8.67 9.87 -12.82
N ASP A 82 9.98 9.95 -12.60
CA ASP A 82 10.98 10.18 -13.65
C ASP A 82 11.46 8.82 -14.20
#